data_AF-A0AAU4HDT2-F1
#
_entry.id   AF-A0AAU4HDT2-F1
#
_cell.length_a   1.000
_cell.length_b   1.000
_cell.length_c   1.000
_cell.angle_alpha   90.00
_cell.angle_beta   90.00
_cell.angle_gamma   90.00
#
_symmetry.space_group_name_H-M   'P 1'
#
loop_
_entity.id
_entity.type
_entity.pdbx_description
1 polymer ?
#
loop_
_entity_poly.entity_id
_entity_poly.type
_entity_poly.pdbx_seq_one_letter_code
_entity_poly.pdbx_strand_id
1 'polypeptide(L)'
;MLTVRQSANSVAVVGVACSGATNHVPLGRLTPPLARRLGALIDFDGLLTGHPTGGDGAGNEAVLARARALASALAGGVTEVSYDTCGEGRWFRHVGDVEFLEAWLHHPDFHLIK
;
A
#
# COMPACT_ATOMS: atom_id res chain seq x y z
N MET A 1 32.08 12.54 -11.55
CA MET A 1 31.23 12.87 -12.72
C MET A 1 30.61 11.57 -13.20
N LEU A 2 29.41 11.26 -12.71
CA LEU A 2 28.68 10.03 -13.05
C LEU A 2 27.36 10.46 -13.69
N THR A 3 27.27 10.30 -15.00
CA THR A 3 26.04 10.58 -15.76
C THR A 3 25.11 9.39 -15.60
N VAL A 4 24.09 9.51 -14.74
CA VAL A 4 22.98 8.55 -14.68
C VAL A 4 22.00 8.93 -15.78
N ARG A 5 21.87 8.07 -16.80
CA ARG A 5 20.81 8.19 -17.80
C ARG A 5 19.48 7.85 -17.12
N GLN A 6 18.62 8.85 -16.92
CA GLN A 6 17.21 8.61 -16.61
C GLN A 6 16.58 7.95 -17.84
N SER A 7 16.12 6.70 -17.71
CA SER A 7 15.14 6.15 -18.64
C SER A 7 13.79 6.79 -18.33
N ALA A 8 13.17 7.41 -19.32
CA ALA A 8 11.88 8.07 -19.21
C ALA A 8 10.77 7.06 -18.91
N ASN A 9 10.41 6.93 -17.63
CA ASN A 9 9.09 6.58 -17.11
C ASN A 9 9.13 6.71 -15.59
N SER A 10 9.09 7.95 -15.11
CA SER A 10 8.99 8.23 -13.68
C SER A 10 7.56 7.96 -13.21
N VAL A 11 7.37 6.98 -12.34
CA VAL A 11 6.10 6.74 -11.66
C VAL A 11 6.09 7.55 -10.37
N ALA A 12 5.11 8.44 -10.22
CA ALA A 12 4.87 9.13 -8.96
C ALA A 12 4.16 8.19 -7.99
N VAL A 13 4.56 8.23 -6.71
CA VAL A 13 3.95 7.42 -5.65
C VAL A 13 3.55 8.34 -4.50
N VAL A 14 2.30 8.23 -4.04
CA VAL A 14 1.79 8.91 -2.86
C VAL A 14 1.82 7.93 -1.69
N GLY A 15 2.65 8.21 -0.68
CA GLY A 15 2.70 7.43 0.55
C GLY A 15 1.57 7.82 1.51
N VAL A 16 0.89 6.81 2.06
CA VAL A 16 -0.30 7.02 2.87
C VAL A 16 -0.17 6.29 4.20
N ALA A 17 0.36 6.99 5.21
CA ALA A 17 0.59 6.45 6.54
C ALA A 17 0.06 7.41 7.63
N CYS A 18 -0.75 6.92 8.58
CA CYS A 18 -1.14 7.69 9.75
C CYS A 18 -1.53 6.79 10.93
N SER A 19 -1.08 7.15 12.15
CA SER A 19 -1.31 6.33 13.35
C SER A 19 -2.77 6.46 13.78
N GLY A 20 -3.33 5.33 14.21
CA GLY A 20 -4.64 5.29 14.84
C GLY A 20 -5.80 5.32 13.82
N ALA A 21 -6.77 4.46 14.06
CA ALA A 21 -7.91 4.23 13.17
C ALA A 21 -8.69 5.51 12.83
N THR A 22 -8.76 6.47 13.76
CA THR A 22 -9.47 7.76 13.56
C THR A 22 -8.94 8.56 12.37
N ASN A 23 -7.65 8.39 12.02
CA ASN A 23 -7.04 9.15 10.94
C ASN A 23 -7.07 8.43 9.58
N HIS A 24 -7.46 7.15 9.55
CA HIS A 24 -7.38 6.34 8.33
C HIS A 24 -8.44 6.73 7.31
N VAL A 25 -9.69 6.95 7.74
CA VAL A 25 -10.80 7.29 6.82
C VAL A 25 -10.61 8.66 6.16
N PRO A 26 -10.29 9.75 6.91
CA PRO A 26 -10.01 11.04 6.28
C PRO A 26 -8.86 10.97 5.27
N LEU A 27 -7.78 10.27 5.63
CA LEU A 27 -6.62 10.13 4.76
C LEU A 27 -6.93 9.29 3.50
N GLY A 28 -7.68 8.19 3.65
CA GLY A 28 -8.17 7.38 2.55
C GLY A 28 -9.11 8.14 1.60
N ARG A 29 -9.88 9.12 2.09
CA ARG A 29 -10.74 9.98 1.26
C ARG A 29 -9.98 11.06 0.51
N LEU A 30 -8.90 11.59 1.09
CA LEU A 30 -8.10 12.66 0.48
C LEU A 30 -7.09 12.16 -0.56
N THR A 31 -6.71 10.89 -0.47
CA THR A 31 -5.68 10.30 -1.34
C THR A 31 -6.13 10.14 -2.81
N PRO A 32 -7.34 9.60 -3.13
CA PRO A 32 -7.79 9.44 -4.51
C PRO A 32 -7.72 10.71 -5.38
N PRO A 33 -8.23 11.88 -4.95
CA PRO A 33 -8.14 13.08 -5.78
C PRO A 33 -6.68 13.54 -5.98
N LEU A 34 -5.80 13.36 -4.99
CA LEU A 34 -4.39 13.69 -5.11
C LEU A 34 -3.66 12.74 -6.09
N ALA A 35 -3.85 11.44 -5.93
CA ALA A 35 -3.23 10.43 -6.78
C ALA A 35 -3.69 10.58 -8.25
N ARG A 36 -4.98 10.82 -8.50
CA ARG A 36 -5.51 11.14 -9.83
C ARG A 36 -4.84 12.36 -10.45
N ARG A 37 -4.73 13.45 -9.68
CA ARG A 37 -4.11 14.70 -10.16
C ARG A 37 -2.65 14.51 -10.55
N LEU A 38 -1.94 13.61 -9.87
CA LEU A 38 -0.53 13.35 -10.09
C LEU A 38 -0.26 12.19 -11.06
N GLY A 39 -1.29 11.45 -11.50
CA GLY A 39 -1.10 10.19 -12.23
C GLY A 39 -0.28 9.18 -11.43
N ALA A 40 -0.46 9.16 -10.10
CA ALA A 40 0.38 8.43 -9.16
C ALA A 40 -0.25 7.11 -8.69
N LEU A 41 0.62 6.15 -8.35
CA LEU A 41 0.24 4.99 -7.53
C LEU A 41 0.24 5.37 -6.05
N ILE A 42 -0.38 4.52 -5.24
CA ILE A 42 -0.56 4.71 -3.81
C ILE A 42 0.25 3.64 -3.08
N ASP A 43 1.18 4.08 -2.23
CA ASP A 43 1.92 3.21 -1.33
C ASP A 43 1.20 3.17 0.02
N PHE A 44 0.79 1.96 0.41
CA PHE A 44 0.00 1.70 1.61
C PHE A 44 0.87 1.50 2.87
N ASP A 45 2.18 1.65 2.76
CA ASP A 45 3.15 1.56 3.87
C ASP A 45 3.14 0.19 4.60
N GLY A 46 2.61 -0.85 3.94
CA GLY A 46 2.58 -2.22 4.46
C GLY A 46 1.60 -3.15 3.73
N LEU A 47 1.39 -4.33 4.29
CA LEU A 47 0.42 -5.31 3.78
C LEU A 47 -0.97 -5.03 4.31
N LEU A 48 -1.93 -4.84 3.41
CA LEU A 48 -3.34 -4.75 3.75
C LEU A 48 -3.90 -6.16 3.96
N THR A 49 -4.43 -6.46 5.14
CA THR A 49 -4.83 -7.83 5.51
C THR A 49 -6.27 -7.95 6.00
N GLY A 50 -7.01 -6.84 6.07
CA GLY A 50 -8.31 -6.79 6.71
C GLY A 50 -8.27 -6.63 8.22
N HIS A 51 -7.13 -6.80 8.90
CA HIS A 51 -7.04 -6.65 10.36
C HIS A 51 -5.74 -5.93 10.74
N PRO A 52 -5.74 -5.05 11.77
CA PRO A 52 -4.50 -4.45 12.25
C PRO A 52 -3.52 -5.55 12.67
N THR A 53 -2.39 -5.66 11.96
CA THR A 53 -1.31 -6.55 12.38
C THR A 53 -0.36 -5.74 13.25
N GLY A 54 -0.19 -6.14 14.51
CA GLY A 54 0.65 -5.44 15.48
C GLY A 54 2.16 -5.61 15.27
N GLY A 55 2.60 -5.97 14.06
CA GLY A 55 4.00 -6.30 13.77
C GLY A 55 4.23 -6.66 12.30
N ASP A 56 5.51 -6.69 11.94
CA ASP A 56 6.08 -7.00 10.64
C ASP A 56 5.76 -8.42 10.17
N GLY A 57 4.54 -8.60 9.65
CA GLY A 57 4.02 -9.87 9.16
C GLY A 57 4.75 -10.48 7.96
N ALA A 58 5.94 -9.99 7.61
CA ALA A 58 6.69 -10.39 6.44
C ALA A 58 7.24 -11.82 6.50
N GLY A 59 7.30 -12.43 7.69
CA GLY A 59 7.64 -13.85 7.88
C GLY A 59 6.44 -14.78 8.10
N ASN A 60 5.21 -14.27 8.13
CA ASN A 60 4.04 -15.07 8.44
C ASN A 60 3.23 -15.39 7.17
N GLU A 61 3.37 -16.62 6.67
CA GLU A 61 2.64 -17.11 5.48
C GLU A 61 1.12 -16.92 5.58
N ALA A 62 0.53 -17.03 6.77
CA ALA A 62 -0.91 -16.80 6.94
C ALA A 62 -1.28 -15.31 6.80
N VAL A 63 -0.37 -14.40 7.14
CA VAL A 63 -0.55 -12.96 6.89
C VAL A 63 -0.45 -12.67 5.40
N LEU A 64 0.55 -13.23 4.72
CA LEU A 64 0.71 -13.09 3.26
C LEU A 64 -0.49 -13.66 2.49
N ALA A 65 -0.96 -14.86 2.85
CA ALA A 65 -2.12 -15.47 2.22
C ALA A 65 -3.39 -14.61 2.37
N ARG A 66 -3.62 -14.03 3.55
CA ARG A 66 -4.74 -13.11 3.78
C ARG A 66 -4.59 -11.82 2.97
N ALA A 67 -3.40 -11.24 2.95
CA ALA A 67 -3.14 -10.03 2.18
C ALA A 67 -3.41 -10.24 0.68
N ARG A 68 -2.95 -11.37 0.13
CA ARG A 68 -3.17 -11.73 -1.28
C ARG A 68 -4.62 -12.06 -1.59
N ALA A 69 -5.33 -12.71 -0.66
CA ALA A 69 -6.77 -12.96 -0.79
C ALA A 69 -7.57 -11.65 -0.82
N LEU A 70 -7.25 -10.70 0.08
CA LEU A 70 -7.87 -9.36 0.07
C LEU A 70 -7.57 -8.62 -1.24
N ALA A 71 -6.29 -8.59 -1.64
CA ALA A 71 -5.84 -7.97 -2.88
C ALA A 71 -6.61 -8.49 -4.11
N SER A 72 -6.90 -9.79 -4.14
CA SER A 72 -7.60 -10.44 -5.25
C SER A 72 -9.13 -10.24 -5.21
N ALA A 73 -9.68 -9.85 -4.06
CA ALA A 73 -11.12 -9.70 -3.85
C ALA A 73 -11.64 -8.28 -4.19
N LEU A 74 -10.75 -7.29 -4.25
CA LEU A 74 -11.10 -5.90 -4.50
C LEU A 74 -10.89 -5.54 -5.98
N ALA A 75 -11.67 -4.57 -6.45
CA ALA A 75 -11.47 -3.97 -7.77
C ALA A 75 -10.17 -3.15 -7.81
N GLY A 76 -9.64 -2.90 -9.01
CA GLY A 76 -8.38 -2.17 -9.22
C GLY A 76 -7.12 -3.05 -9.12
N GLY A 77 -5.98 -2.44 -9.42
CA GLY A 77 -4.67 -3.06 -9.39
C GLY A 77 -3.92 -2.80 -8.08
N VAL A 78 -3.37 -3.87 -7.50
CA VAL A 78 -2.42 -3.79 -6.39
C VAL A 78 -1.27 -4.76 -6.60
N THR A 79 -0.07 -4.32 -6.28
CA THR A 79 1.16 -5.10 -6.40
C THR A 79 1.84 -5.22 -5.03
N GLU A 80 2.23 -6.43 -4.70
CA GLU A 80 3.11 -6.72 -3.56
C GLU A 80 4.56 -6.39 -3.94
N VAL A 81 5.17 -5.48 -3.18
CA VAL A 81 6.56 -5.04 -3.37
C VAL A 81 7.38 -5.54 -2.19
N SER A 82 8.32 -6.44 -2.45
CA SER A 82 9.29 -6.88 -1.46
C SER A 82 10.48 -5.92 -1.38
N TYR A 83 10.96 -5.63 -0.19
CA TYR A 83 12.18 -4.84 0.04
C TYR A 83 13.00 -5.41 1.19
N ASP A 84 14.31 -5.30 1.08
CA ASP A 84 15.21 -5.72 2.14
C ASP A 84 15.31 -4.60 3.19
N THR A 85 15.31 -4.98 4.47
CA THR A 85 15.57 -4.06 5.57
C THR A 85 17.01 -4.22 6.04
N CYS A 86 17.53 -3.29 6.86
CA CYS A 86 18.91 -3.37 7.36
C CYS A 86 19.18 -4.56 8.32
N GLY A 87 18.24 -5.51 8.47
CA GLY A 87 18.39 -6.78 9.20
C GLY A 87 18.07 -7.99 8.31
N GLU A 88 18.00 -9.19 8.89
CA GLU A 88 17.80 -10.46 8.15
C GLU A 88 16.36 -10.68 7.62
N GLY A 89 15.55 -9.62 7.52
CA GLY A 89 14.14 -9.69 7.14
C GLY A 89 13.88 -9.05 5.78
N ARG A 90 13.22 -9.81 4.89
CA ARG A 90 12.52 -9.25 3.72
C ARG A 90 11.16 -8.77 4.17
N TRP A 91 10.82 -7.54 3.83
CA TRP A 91 9.54 -6.91 4.13
C TRP A 91 8.71 -6.76 2.86
N PHE A 92 7.40 -6.64 3.03
CA PHE A 92 6.47 -6.48 1.91
C PHE A 92 5.56 -5.29 2.15
N ARG A 93 5.23 -4.57 1.08
CA ARG A 93 4.20 -3.52 1.08
C ARG A 93 3.33 -3.60 -0.16
N HIS A 94 2.10 -3.12 -0.06
CA HIS A 94 1.23 -2.96 -1.20
C HIS A 94 1.42 -1.59 -1.85
N VAL A 95 1.50 -1.60 -3.17
CA VAL A 95 1.39 -0.41 -4.01
C VAL A 95 0.22 -0.64 -4.96
N GLY A 96 -0.80 0.20 -4.90
CA GLY A 96 -2.01 0.05 -5.71
C GLY A 96 -2.44 1.31 -6.43
N ASP A 97 -3.44 1.17 -7.29
CA ASP A 97 -4.03 2.29 -8.00
C ASP A 97 -5.19 2.94 -7.21
N VAL A 98 -5.78 3.97 -7.83
CA VAL A 98 -6.89 4.70 -7.23
C VAL A 98 -8.14 3.85 -7.13
N GLU A 99 -8.42 2.99 -8.11
CA GLU A 99 -9.59 2.11 -8.10
C GLU A 99 -9.52 1.13 -6.92
N PHE A 100 -8.32 0.61 -6.65
CA PHE A 100 -8.07 -0.26 -5.51
C PHE A 100 -8.27 0.46 -4.18
N LEU A 101 -7.74 1.68 -4.01
CA LEU A 101 -8.00 2.44 -2.77
C LEU A 101 -9.49 2.74 -2.60
N GLU A 102 -10.21 3.07 -3.67
CA GLU A 102 -11.65 3.33 -3.60
C GLU A 102 -12.44 2.07 -3.22
N ALA A 103 -12.12 0.91 -3.81
CA ALA A 103 -12.70 -0.36 -3.42
C ALA A 103 -12.39 -0.68 -1.94
N TRP A 104 -11.14 -0.46 -1.52
CA TRP A 104 -10.72 -0.69 -0.15
C TRP A 104 -11.44 0.22 0.85
N LEU A 105 -11.63 1.49 0.51
CA LEU A 105 -12.31 2.48 1.36
C LEU A 105 -13.78 2.12 1.66
N HIS A 106 -14.43 1.35 0.78
CA HIS A 106 -15.80 0.86 0.98
C HIS A 106 -15.85 -0.49 1.73
N HIS A 107 -14.71 -1.13 1.96
CA HIS A 107 -14.66 -2.40 2.67
C HIS A 107 -14.96 -2.19 4.17
N PRO A 108 -15.76 -3.05 4.82
CA PRO A 108 -16.09 -2.91 6.25
C PRO A 108 -14.85 -2.91 7.16
N ASP A 109 -13.82 -3.64 6.75
CA ASP A 109 -12.57 -3.74 7.50
C ASP A 109 -11.50 -2.72 7.08
N PHE A 110 -11.92 -1.63 6.41
CA PHE A 110 -10.99 -0.61 5.95
C PHE A 110 -10.12 -0.07 7.09
N HIS A 111 -8.81 -0.15 6.88
CA HIS A 111 -7.80 0.52 7.68
C HIS A 111 -6.60 0.80 6.79
N LEU A 112 -5.80 1.79 7.20
CA LEU A 112 -4.49 2.03 6.63
C LEU A 112 -3.43 1.50 7.59
N ILE A 113 -2.19 1.35 7.12
CA ILE A 113 -1.11 0.88 7.97
C ILE A 113 -0.57 2.05 8.78
N LYS A 114 -0.47 1.84 10.10
CA LYS A 114 0.47 2.43 11.07
C LYS A 114 0.11 2.08 12.52
#